data_AF-A0A969SFX4-F1
#
_entry.id   AF-A0A969SFX4-F1
#
_cell.length_a   1.000
_cell.length_b   1.000
_cell.length_c   1.000
_cell.angle_alpha   90.00
_cell.angle_beta   90.00
_cell.angle_gamma   90.00
#
_symmetry.space_group_name_H-M   'P 1'
#
loop_
_entity.id
_entity.type
_entity.pdbx_description
1 polymer ?
#
loop_
_entity_poly.entity_id
_entity_poly.type
_entity_poly.pdbx_seq_one_letter_code
_entity_poly.pdbx_strand_id
1 'polypeptide(L)' 'MSRQKKMQFNVTDEEYETLKQYAEEKNLSMAEILRDYIKTLSKKALR' A
#
# COMPACT_ATOMS: atom_id res chain seq x y z
N MET A 1 -7.23 20.87 7.67
CA MET A 1 -5.96 20.54 6.99
C MET A 1 -5.25 19.47 7.79
N SER A 2 -5.61 18.20 7.61
CA SER A 2 -5.04 17.09 8.39
C SER A 2 -3.59 16.86 7.95
N ARG A 3 -2.64 16.84 8.90
CA ARG A 3 -1.22 16.61 8.62
C ARG A 3 -1.04 15.28 7.89
N GLN A 4 -0.55 15.31 6.66
CA GLN A 4 -0.19 14.10 5.93
C GLN A 4 1.05 13.48 6.60
N LYS A 5 0.98 12.20 6.95
CA LYS A 5 2.13 11.44 7.46
C LYS A 5 2.78 10.71 6.30
N LYS A 6 4.10 10.87 6.13
CA LYS A 6 4.90 10.12 5.15
C LYS A 6 5.49 8.88 5.81
N MET A 7 5.46 7.75 5.11
CA MET A 7 6.11 6.51 5.53
C MET A 7 7.18 6.14 4.52
N GLN A 8 8.33 5.68 5.01
CA GLN A 8 9.42 5.11 4.21
C GLN A 8 9.85 3.83 4.91
N PHE A 9 10.06 2.77 4.15
CA PHE A 9 10.49 1.47 4.65
C PHE A 9 11.32 0.81 3.57
N ASN A 10 12.24 -0.05 4.00
CA ASN A 10 13.04 -0.84 3.09
C ASN A 10 12.26 -2.10 2.71
N VAL A 11 12.39 -2.49 1.46
CA VAL A 11 11.89 -3.74 0.91
C VAL A 11 13.02 -4.42 0.15
N THR A 12 12.91 -5.72 0.00
CA THR A 12 13.74 -6.48 -0.93
C THR A 12 13.37 -6.16 -2.38
N ASP A 13 14.27 -6.47 -3.32
CA ASP A 13 14.00 -6.29 -4.75
C ASP A 13 12.79 -7.13 -5.21
N GLU A 14 12.65 -8.34 -4.68
CA GLU A 14 11.53 -9.25 -5.00
C GLU A 14 10.18 -8.68 -4.54
N GLU A 15 10.12 -8.15 -3.31
CA GLU A 15 8.92 -7.49 -2.79
C GLU A 15 8.56 -6.24 -3.59
N TYR A 16 9.56 -5.46 -4.00
CA TYR A 16 9.36 -4.26 -4.81
C TYR A 16 8.79 -4.60 -6.18
N GLU A 17 9.39 -5.55 -6.90
CA GLU A 17 8.91 -5.96 -8.22
C GLU A 17 7.54 -6.62 -8.15
N THR A 18 7.28 -7.45 -7.14
CA THR A 18 5.95 -8.03 -6.91
C THR A 18 4.89 -6.93 -6.71
N LEU A 19 5.18 -5.92 -5.87
CA LEU A 19 4.27 -4.81 -5.63
C LEU A 19 4.07 -3.95 -6.90
N LYS A 20 5.13 -3.77 -7.69
CA LYS A 20 5.09 -3.03 -8.95
C LYS A 20 4.19 -3.71 -9.97
N GLN A 21 4.41 -4.99 -10.23
CA GLN A 21 3.62 -5.77 -11.19
C GLN A 21 2.14 -5.77 -10.80
N TYR A 22 1.86 -5.99 -9.52
CA TYR A 22 0.49 -5.97 -9.01
C TYR A 22 -0.20 -4.60 -9.16
N ALA A 23 0.56 -3.52 -8.96
CA ALA A 23 0.07 -2.16 -9.15
C ALA A 23 -0.22 -1.87 -10.63
N GLU A 24 0.66 -2.30 -11.53
CA GLU A 24 0.50 -2.20 -12.99
C GLU A 24 -0.72 -2.98 -13.49
N GLU A 25 -0.89 -4.24 -13.07
CA GLU A 25 -2.07 -5.07 -13.40
C GLU A 25 -3.39 -4.39 -13.02
N LYS A 26 -3.40 -3.67 -11.89
CA LYS A 26 -4.57 -2.96 -11.38
C LYS A 26 -4.72 -1.54 -11.90
N ASN A 27 -3.76 -1.05 -12.69
CA ASN A 27 -3.68 0.36 -13.11
C ASN A 27 -3.75 1.33 -11.91
N LEU A 28 -3.09 0.97 -10.80
CA LEU A 28 -3.02 1.75 -9.57
C LEU A 28 -1.57 2.07 -9.22
N SER A 29 -1.36 3.08 -8.39
CA SER A 29 -0.04 3.30 -7.78
C SER A 29 0.23 2.31 -6.64
N MET A 30 1.50 1.96 -6.41
CA MET A 30 1.91 1.17 -5.24
C MET A 30 1.38 1.76 -3.92
N ALA A 31 1.35 3.09 -3.82
CA ALA A 31 0.83 3.81 -2.65
C ALA A 31 -0.69 3.64 -2.48
N GLU A 32 -1.45 3.47 -3.56
CA GLU A 32 -2.88 3.15 -3.49
C GLU A 32 -3.11 1.70 -3.07
N ILE A 33 -2.33 0.76 -3.61
CA ILE A 33 -2.38 -0.65 -3.18
C ILE A 33 -2.16 -0.76 -1.67
N LEU A 34 -1.11 -0.12 -1.14
CA LEU A 34 -0.81 -0.12 0.30
C LEU A 34 -1.93 0.56 1.10
N ARG A 35 -2.46 1.69 0.63
CA ARG A 35 -3.56 2.40 1.30
C ARG A 35 -4.83 1.56 1.33
N ASP A 36 -5.17 0.88 0.25
CA ASP A 36 -6.33 0.01 0.18
C ASP A 36 -6.17 -1.20 1.10
N TYR A 37 -4.98 -1.79 1.18
CA TYR A 37 -4.70 -2.81 2.17
C TYR A 37 -4.92 -2.28 3.61
N ILE A 38 -4.39 -1.10 3.95
CA ILE A 38 -4.62 -0.47 5.26
C ILE A 38 -6.12 -0.26 5.55
N LYS A 39 -6.92 0.15 4.56
CA LYS A 39 -8.39 0.28 4.72
C LYS A 39 -9.05 -1.06 5.05
N THR A 40 -8.57 -2.17 4.49
CA THR A 40 -9.10 -3.50 4.81
C THR A 40 -8.78 -3.93 6.25
N LEU A 41 -7.61 -3.54 6.77
CA LEU A 41 -7.23 -3.78 8.17
C LEU A 41 -8.16 -3.04 9.14
N SER A 42 -8.50 -1.78 8.86
CA SER A 42 -9.39 -0.98 9.70
C SER A 42 -10.78 -1.59 9.85
N LYS A 43 -11.30 -2.26 8.81
CA LYS A 43 -12.59 -2.98 8.88
C LYS A 43 -12.53 -4.26 9.71
N LYS A 44 -11.33 -4.84 9.87
CA LYS A 44 -11.10 -6.07 10.65
C LYS A 44 -10.80 -5.79 12.12
N ALA A 45 -10.17 -4.65 12.43
CA ALA A 45 -9.86 -4.22 13.80
C ALA A 45 -11.08 -3.69 14.58
N LEU A 46 -12.19 -3.40 13.89
CA LEU A 46 -13.43 -2.89 14.50
C LEU A 46 -14.50 -3.98 14.72
N ARG A 47 -14.13 -5.26 14.56
CA ARG A 47 -15.00 -6.43 14.77
C ARG A 47 -14.57 -7.23 15.98
#